data_AF-A0AAJ2MFV6-F1
#
_entry.id   AF-A0AAJ2MFV6-F1
#
_cell.length_a   1.000
_cell.length_b   1.000
_cell.length_c   1.000
_cell.angle_alpha   90.00
_cell.angle_beta   90.00
_cell.angle_gamma   90.00
#
_symmetry.space_group_name_H-M   'P 1'
#
loop_
_entity.id
_entity.type
_entity.pdbx_description
1 polymer ?
#
loop_
_entity_poly.entity_id
_entity_poly.type
_entity_poly.pdbx_seq_one_letter_code
_entity_poly.pdbx_strand_id
1 'polypeptide(L)'
;MTTVEQLAQWSERSRAKFWSRVEKSDGCWLWRGSSTIWGYGQFNHSHPGLTKRAHKLSWESSNGPVPDGLVLDHLCRNRMCVRPDHLEPVTNRENVLRGVGITAQNARRELCVNGHQLDDRRLCSTCQKRKYDRQLARNKELRAATLCGHLTRAGHPCTRRVSLGKRCPLHDSWNTKGTLR
;
A
#
# COMPACT_ATOMS: atom_id res chain seq x y z
N MET A 1 -39.61 -14.91 -4.09
CA MET A 1 -39.01 -14.00 -5.08
C MET A 1 -39.11 -12.61 -4.52
N THR A 2 -38.08 -12.17 -3.80
CA THR A 2 -38.02 -10.85 -3.15
C THR A 2 -37.97 -9.80 -4.25
N THR A 3 -39.00 -8.96 -4.33
CA THR A 3 -39.08 -7.86 -5.29
C THR A 3 -37.93 -6.89 -5.08
N VAL A 4 -37.55 -6.19 -6.15
CA VAL A 4 -36.41 -5.29 -6.31
C VAL A 4 -36.54 -3.99 -5.47
N GLU A 5 -37.32 -4.00 -4.40
CA GLU A 5 -37.91 -2.81 -3.75
C GLU A 5 -37.25 -2.36 -2.43
N GLN A 6 -36.05 -2.85 -2.09
CA GLN A 6 -35.39 -2.45 -0.84
C GLN A 6 -33.93 -2.00 -1.03
N LEU A 7 -33.70 -1.15 -2.03
CA LEU A 7 -32.40 -0.50 -2.25
C LEU A 7 -32.52 1.01 -1.98
N ALA A 8 -32.15 1.39 -0.76
CA ALA A 8 -32.05 2.75 -0.24
C ALA A 8 -33.28 3.62 -0.55
N GLN A 9 -34.31 3.55 0.29
CA GLN A 9 -35.42 4.51 0.26
C GLN A 9 -34.92 5.88 0.73
N TRP A 10 -34.37 6.65 -0.20
CA TRP A 10 -34.20 8.09 0.01
C TRP A 10 -35.59 8.68 0.18
N SER A 11 -35.82 9.43 1.24
CA SER A 11 -36.99 10.31 1.27
C SER A 11 -36.93 11.28 0.09
N GLU A 12 -38.08 11.63 -0.46
CA GLU A 12 -38.18 12.61 -1.56
C GLU A 12 -37.46 13.93 -1.21
N ARG A 13 -37.59 14.37 0.05
CA ARG A 13 -36.85 15.52 0.59
C ARG A 13 -35.34 15.36 0.48
N SER A 14 -34.79 14.18 0.80
CA SER A 14 -33.35 13.92 0.68
C SER A 14 -32.90 13.95 -0.78
N ARG A 15 -33.71 13.39 -1.68
CA ARG A 15 -33.44 13.38 -3.12
C ARG A 15 -33.44 14.80 -3.69
N ALA A 16 -34.45 15.59 -3.38
CA ALA A 16 -34.51 17.00 -3.77
C ALA A 16 -33.32 17.81 -3.23
N LYS A 17 -32.97 17.62 -1.95
CA LYS A 17 -31.83 18.29 -1.30
C LYS A 17 -30.48 17.90 -1.90
N PHE A 18 -30.32 16.66 -2.35
CA PHE A 18 -29.11 16.23 -3.05
C PHE A 18 -29.00 16.92 -4.40
N TRP A 19 -30.03 16.82 -5.24
CA TRP A 19 -29.99 17.37 -6.59
C TRP A 19 -29.95 18.90 -6.61
N SER A 20 -30.46 19.59 -5.60
CA SER A 20 -30.30 21.05 -5.46
C SER A 20 -28.87 21.51 -5.22
N ARG A 21 -27.96 20.59 -4.85
CA ARG A 21 -26.52 20.85 -4.67
C ARG A 21 -25.68 20.40 -5.85
N VAL A 22 -26.31 19.96 -6.94
CA VAL A 22 -25.62 19.51 -8.15
C VAL A 22 -25.79 20.57 -9.23
N GLU A 23 -24.67 21.16 -9.63
CA GLU A 23 -24.61 22.05 -10.78
C GLU A 23 -24.36 21.22 -12.04
N LYS A 24 -25.38 21.13 -12.91
CA LYS A 24 -25.30 20.36 -14.15
C LYS A 24 -24.76 21.22 -15.28
N SER A 25 -23.93 20.62 -16.13
CA SER A 25 -23.44 21.16 -17.39
C SER A 25 -23.39 20.02 -18.42
N ASP A 26 -23.06 20.34 -19.67
CA ASP A 26 -22.83 19.34 -20.73
C ASP A 26 -21.65 18.41 -20.41
N GLY A 27 -20.72 18.87 -19.57
CA GLY A 27 -19.57 18.09 -19.09
C GLY A 27 -19.84 17.46 -17.72
N CYS A 28 -19.10 17.91 -16.72
CA CYS A 28 -19.23 17.38 -15.37
C CYS A 28 -20.47 17.95 -14.67
N TRP A 29 -21.15 17.10 -13.88
CA TRP A 29 -22.15 17.55 -12.91
C TRP A 29 -21.46 17.75 -11.57
N LEU A 30 -21.25 19.01 -11.17
CA LEU A 30 -20.41 19.35 -10.03
C LEU A 30 -21.21 19.33 -8.73
N TRP A 31 -20.73 18.56 -7.75
CA TRP A 31 -21.21 18.62 -6.38
C TRP A 31 -20.78 19.93 -5.70
N ARG A 32 -21.74 20.68 -5.17
CA ARG A 32 -21.53 21.94 -4.43
C ARG A 32 -21.76 21.79 -2.91
N GLY A 33 -21.99 20.56 -2.45
CA GLY A 33 -22.06 20.26 -1.02
C GLY A 33 -20.68 20.03 -0.38
N SER A 34 -20.67 19.48 0.82
CA SER A 34 -19.42 19.17 1.53
C SER A 34 -18.62 18.09 0.81
N SER A 35 -17.31 18.08 1.06
CA SER A 35 -16.38 17.08 0.56
C SER A 35 -15.52 16.55 1.71
N THR A 36 -14.87 15.41 1.49
CA THR A 36 -13.81 14.93 2.40
C THR A 36 -12.49 15.65 2.15
N ILE A 37 -11.54 15.50 3.08
CA ILE A 37 -10.15 15.96 2.93
C ILE A 37 -9.48 15.50 1.62
N TRP A 38 -9.92 14.37 1.06
CA TRP A 38 -9.42 13.82 -0.20
C TRP A 38 -10.10 14.39 -1.45
N GLY A 39 -10.98 15.38 -1.31
CA GLY A 39 -11.64 16.07 -2.43
C GLY A 39 -12.85 15.36 -3.04
N TYR A 40 -13.34 14.29 -2.44
CA TYR A 40 -14.57 13.62 -2.87
C TYR A 40 -15.81 14.22 -2.21
N GLY A 41 -16.84 14.52 -3.01
CA GLY A 41 -18.13 14.97 -2.50
C GLY A 41 -18.79 13.96 -1.55
N GLN A 42 -19.45 14.47 -0.51
CA GLN A 42 -20.17 13.68 0.47
C GLN A 42 -21.53 14.30 0.79
N PHE A 43 -22.49 13.45 1.13
CA PHE A 43 -23.84 13.84 1.48
C PHE A 43 -24.27 13.10 2.73
N ASN A 44 -24.72 13.87 3.73
CA ASN A 44 -25.30 13.31 4.94
C ASN A 44 -26.79 13.13 4.70
N HIS A 45 -27.23 11.86 4.73
CA HIS A 45 -28.65 11.53 4.70
C HIS A 45 -29.27 11.87 6.07
N SER A 46 -30.58 12.10 6.15
CA SER A 46 -31.25 12.60 7.37
C SER A 46 -31.11 11.71 8.62
N HIS A 47 -30.50 10.53 8.51
CA HIS A 47 -30.09 9.70 9.64
C HIS A 47 -28.68 10.08 10.11
N PRO A 48 -28.52 10.53 11.38
CA PRO A 48 -27.22 10.83 11.96
C PRO A 48 -26.24 9.67 11.76
N GLY A 49 -25.03 9.99 11.30
CA GLY A 49 -23.93 9.03 11.14
C GLY A 49 -23.80 8.37 9.77
N LEU A 50 -24.78 8.52 8.85
CA LEU A 50 -24.73 7.90 7.52
C LEU A 50 -24.33 8.90 6.42
N THR A 51 -23.06 9.31 6.44
CA THR A 51 -22.49 10.11 5.34
C THR A 51 -22.05 9.19 4.20
N LYS A 52 -22.62 9.39 3.00
CA LYS A 52 -22.30 8.62 1.79
C LYS A 52 -21.59 9.49 0.75
N ARG A 53 -20.82 8.85 -0.14
CA ARG A 53 -20.14 9.52 -1.26
C ARG A 53 -21.14 10.02 -2.29
N ALA A 54 -21.03 11.29 -2.68
CA ALA A 54 -22.01 11.91 -3.58
C ALA A 54 -22.06 11.24 -4.97
N HIS A 55 -20.92 10.87 -5.54
CA HIS A 55 -20.89 10.18 -6.83
C HIS A 55 -21.53 8.79 -6.76
N LYS A 56 -21.32 8.04 -5.66
CA LYS A 56 -21.93 6.73 -5.44
C LYS A 56 -23.44 6.84 -5.32
N LEU A 57 -23.91 7.84 -4.58
CA LEU A 57 -25.34 8.14 -4.47
C LEU A 57 -25.99 8.45 -5.83
N SER A 58 -25.32 9.24 -6.66
CA SER A 58 -25.79 9.54 -8.01
C SER A 58 -25.85 8.29 -8.89
N TRP A 59 -24.78 7.48 -8.89
CA TRP A 59 -24.75 6.19 -9.57
C TRP A 59 -25.90 5.28 -9.15
N GLU A 60 -26.07 5.08 -7.83
CA GLU A 60 -27.11 4.21 -7.27
C GLU A 60 -28.52 4.67 -7.66
N SER A 61 -28.72 5.98 -7.82
CA SER A 61 -30.02 6.54 -8.21
C SER A 61 -30.40 6.27 -9.68
N SER A 62 -29.42 6.04 -10.56
CA SER A 62 -29.64 5.84 -12.00
C SER A 62 -29.43 4.40 -12.46
N ASN A 63 -28.48 3.69 -11.83
CA ASN A 63 -28.02 2.38 -12.26
C ASN A 63 -28.27 1.29 -11.22
N GLY A 64 -28.76 1.65 -10.03
CA GLY A 64 -28.87 0.72 -8.89
C GLY A 64 -27.53 0.46 -8.20
N PRO A 65 -27.46 -0.54 -7.31
CA PRO A 65 -26.34 -0.76 -6.42
C PRO A 65 -25.05 -1.00 -7.20
N VAL A 66 -23.94 -0.46 -6.71
CA VAL A 66 -22.62 -0.80 -7.26
C VAL A 66 -22.38 -2.29 -6.99
N PRO A 67 -22.03 -3.10 -8.00
CA PRO A 67 -21.78 -4.53 -7.80
C PRO A 67 -20.71 -4.79 -6.74
N ASP A 68 -20.85 -5.90 -6.01
CA ASP A 68 -19.94 -6.26 -4.95
C ASP A 68 -18.49 -6.41 -5.44
N GLY A 69 -17.55 -5.91 -4.64
CA GLY A 69 -16.13 -5.92 -4.98
C GLY A 69 -15.69 -4.84 -5.98
N LEU A 70 -16.61 -4.05 -6.53
CA LEU A 70 -16.29 -2.95 -7.44
C LEU A 70 -16.30 -1.58 -6.74
N VAL A 71 -15.53 -0.66 -7.32
CA VAL A 71 -15.48 0.76 -6.94
C VAL A 71 -15.76 1.62 -8.15
N LEU A 72 -16.23 2.85 -7.94
CA LEU A 72 -16.52 3.77 -9.03
C LEU A 72 -15.26 4.59 -9.37
N ASP A 73 -14.77 4.46 -10.61
CA ASP A 73 -13.71 5.30 -11.18
C ASP A 73 -14.31 6.51 -11.89
N HIS A 74 -13.69 7.67 -11.70
CA HIS A 74 -14.07 8.90 -12.41
C HIS A 74 -13.31 8.95 -13.75
N LEU A 75 -14.00 8.64 -14.85
CA LEU A 75 -13.44 8.73 -16.20
C LEU A 75 -12.97 10.16 -16.51
N CYS A 76 -13.71 11.15 -16.01
CA CYS A 76 -13.40 12.58 -16.14
C CYS A 76 -12.30 13.10 -15.20
N ARG A 77 -11.75 12.25 -14.32
CA ARG A 77 -10.73 12.61 -13.29
C ARG A 77 -11.11 13.75 -12.34
N ASN A 78 -12.40 14.10 -12.27
CA ASN A 78 -12.91 15.11 -11.35
C ASN A 78 -13.68 14.45 -10.19
N ARG A 79 -13.08 14.46 -8.99
CA ARG A 79 -13.63 13.82 -7.78
C ARG A 79 -14.94 14.45 -7.27
N MET A 80 -15.27 15.66 -7.72
CA MET A 80 -16.52 16.35 -7.39
C MET A 80 -17.61 16.11 -8.46
N CYS A 81 -17.30 15.42 -9.55
CA CYS A 81 -18.29 15.03 -10.54
C CYS A 81 -19.21 13.94 -10.00
N VAL A 82 -20.52 14.11 -10.21
CA VAL A 82 -21.56 13.14 -9.88
C VAL A 82 -22.35 12.69 -11.11
N ARG A 83 -21.93 13.04 -12.33
CA ARG A 83 -22.61 12.59 -13.55
C ARG A 83 -22.47 11.05 -13.68
N PRO A 84 -23.57 10.27 -13.72
CA PRO A 84 -23.49 8.80 -13.78
C PRO A 84 -22.66 8.28 -14.97
N ASP A 85 -22.81 8.88 -16.15
CA ASP A 85 -22.07 8.51 -17.37
C ASP A 85 -20.55 8.79 -17.29
N HIS A 86 -20.10 9.55 -16.29
CA HIS A 86 -18.67 9.78 -16.04
C HIS A 86 -18.08 8.82 -15.00
N LEU A 87 -18.88 7.85 -14.53
CA LEU A 87 -18.50 6.87 -13.53
C LEU A 87 -18.48 5.48 -14.17
N GLU A 88 -17.50 4.68 -13.79
CA GLU A 88 -17.39 3.29 -14.25
C GLU A 88 -17.13 2.38 -13.03
N PRO A 89 -17.94 1.33 -12.80
CA PRO A 89 -17.62 0.30 -11.83
C PRO A 89 -16.42 -0.51 -12.32
N VAL A 90 -15.33 -0.44 -11.58
CA VAL A 90 -14.08 -1.14 -11.87
C VAL A 90 -13.57 -1.86 -10.63
N THR A 91 -12.63 -2.78 -10.83
CA THR A 91 -11.93 -3.39 -9.69
C THR A 91 -11.05 -2.36 -8.99
N ASN A 92 -10.79 -2.55 -7.70
CA ASN A 92 -9.84 -1.72 -6.96
C ASN A 92 -8.45 -1.67 -7.63
N ARG A 93 -8.00 -2.81 -8.18
CA ARG A 93 -6.72 -2.90 -8.90
C ARG A 93 -6.71 -1.97 -10.11
N GLU A 94 -7.76 -2.03 -10.92
CA GLU A 94 -7.89 -1.19 -12.11
C GLU A 94 -7.91 0.30 -11.75
N ASN A 95 -8.73 0.69 -10.77
CA ASN A 95 -8.79 2.07 -10.28
C ASN A 95 -7.41 2.60 -9.82
N VAL A 96 -6.67 1.77 -9.08
CA VAL A 96 -5.31 2.12 -8.62
C VAL A 96 -4.34 2.25 -9.81
N LEU A 97 -4.37 1.32 -10.77
CA LEU A 97 -3.45 1.31 -11.90
C LEU A 97 -3.70 2.45 -12.90
N ARG A 98 -4.95 2.90 -13.03
CA ARG A 98 -5.32 4.08 -13.84
C ARG A 98 -4.87 5.40 -13.20
N GLY A 99 -4.63 5.41 -11.88
CA GLY A 99 -4.21 6.59 -11.14
C GLY A 99 -2.78 7.04 -11.41
N VAL A 100 -2.34 8.06 -10.65
CA VAL A 100 -0.98 8.64 -10.73
C VAL A 100 -0.08 8.25 -9.55
N GLY A 101 -0.56 7.38 -8.65
CA GLY A 101 0.19 6.97 -7.47
C GLY A 101 1.43 6.13 -7.81
N ILE A 102 2.33 5.99 -6.82
CA ILE A 102 3.60 5.25 -6.96
C ILE A 102 3.39 3.80 -7.45
N THR A 103 2.30 3.15 -7.06
CA THR A 103 1.94 1.81 -7.52
C THR A 103 1.72 1.77 -9.03
N ALA A 104 0.95 2.71 -9.57
CA ALA A 104 0.68 2.81 -11.01
C ALA A 104 1.94 3.21 -11.79
N GLN A 105 2.77 4.09 -11.24
CA GLN A 105 4.07 4.45 -11.84
C GLN A 105 5.00 3.22 -11.89
N ASN A 106 5.11 2.47 -10.80
CA ASN A 106 5.92 1.24 -10.74
C ASN A 106 5.36 0.12 -11.63
N ALA A 107 4.05 0.05 -11.82
CA ALA A 107 3.42 -0.88 -12.74
C ALA A 107 3.71 -0.54 -14.21
N ARG A 108 3.95 0.74 -14.55
CA ARG A 108 4.22 1.22 -15.91
C ARG A 108 5.71 1.33 -16.26
N ARG A 109 6.62 1.49 -15.29
CA ARG A 109 8.05 1.74 -15.56
C ARG A 109 8.72 0.59 -16.32
N GLU A 110 9.53 0.83 -17.34
CA GLU A 110 10.23 -0.28 -18.02
C GLU A 110 11.57 -0.62 -17.34
N LEU A 111 12.10 0.34 -16.58
CA LEU A 111 13.39 0.26 -15.93
C LEU A 111 13.24 0.27 -14.41
N CYS A 112 14.17 -0.39 -13.72
CA CYS A 112 14.32 -0.22 -12.28
C CYS A 112 14.87 1.17 -11.94
N VAL A 113 14.91 1.50 -10.65
CA VAL A 113 15.44 2.79 -10.15
C VAL A 113 16.90 3.08 -10.52
N ASN A 114 17.65 2.03 -10.90
CA ASN A 114 19.05 2.13 -11.35
C ASN A 114 19.20 2.07 -12.88
N GLY A 115 18.10 2.19 -13.64
CA GLY A 115 18.13 2.18 -15.11
C GLY A 115 18.26 0.80 -15.78
N HIS A 116 18.28 -0.30 -15.03
CA HIS A 116 18.29 -1.64 -15.64
C HIS A 116 16.89 -2.08 -16.06
N GLN A 117 16.80 -2.83 -17.18
CA GLN A 117 15.57 -3.45 -17.66
C GLN A 117 14.95 -4.41 -16.63
N LEU A 118 13.63 -4.42 -16.57
CA LEU A 118 12.84 -5.36 -15.77
C LEU A 118 12.45 -6.58 -16.61
N ASP A 119 12.39 -7.76 -16.00
CA ASP A 119 11.86 -8.97 -16.62
C ASP A 119 10.32 -8.94 -16.69
N ASP A 120 9.72 -10.01 -17.25
CA ASP A 120 8.26 -10.15 -17.38
C ASP A 120 7.53 -10.16 -16.03
N ARG A 121 8.23 -10.55 -14.96
CA ARG A 121 7.72 -10.49 -13.57
C ARG A 121 7.99 -9.15 -12.93
N ARG A 122 8.48 -8.17 -13.69
CA ARG A 122 8.78 -6.80 -13.28
C ARG A 122 9.93 -6.74 -12.27
N LEU A 123 10.84 -7.71 -12.33
CA LEU A 123 11.99 -7.87 -11.45
C LEU A 123 13.28 -7.45 -12.17
N CYS A 124 14.20 -6.81 -11.43
CA CYS A 124 15.50 -6.43 -11.97
C CYS A 124 16.54 -7.51 -11.66
N SER A 125 16.86 -8.36 -12.64
CA SER A 125 17.83 -9.45 -12.51
C SER A 125 19.20 -8.99 -12.04
N THR A 126 19.69 -7.85 -12.56
CA THR A 126 20.98 -7.27 -12.16
C THR A 126 20.99 -6.87 -10.69
N CYS A 127 19.97 -6.14 -10.23
CA CYS A 127 19.87 -5.75 -8.83
C CYS A 127 19.66 -6.95 -7.90
N GLN A 128 18.90 -7.96 -8.35
CA GLN A 128 18.70 -9.20 -7.60
C GLN A 128 20.01 -9.97 -7.44
N LYS A 129 20.78 -10.16 -8.51
CA LYS A 129 22.10 -10.80 -8.45
C LYS A 129 23.03 -10.06 -7.48
N ARG A 130 23.12 -8.73 -7.60
CA ARG A 130 23.91 -7.89 -6.66
C ARG A 130 23.47 -8.04 -5.19
N LYS A 131 22.18 -8.27 -4.92
CA LYS A 131 21.67 -8.53 -3.56
C LYS A 131 22.04 -9.94 -3.09
N TYR A 132 21.90 -10.93 -3.96
CA TYR A 132 22.26 -12.32 -3.70
C TYR A 132 23.76 -12.46 -3.38
N ASP A 133 24.63 -11.87 -4.21
CA ASP A 133 26.08 -11.92 -4.02
C ASP A 133 26.51 -11.30 -2.67
N ARG A 134 25.90 -10.16 -2.31
CA ARG A 134 26.10 -9.53 -0.99
C ARG A 134 25.66 -10.44 0.16
N GLN A 135 24.52 -11.11 0.03
CA GLN A 135 24.05 -12.05 1.04
C GLN A 135 24.99 -13.27 1.16
N LEU A 136 25.48 -13.79 0.04
CA LEU A 136 26.40 -14.91 0.02
C LEU A 136 27.74 -14.56 0.68
N ALA A 137 28.30 -13.37 0.37
CA ALA A 137 29.50 -12.86 1.03
C ALA A 137 29.32 -12.74 2.55
N ARG A 138 28.22 -12.13 3.00
CA ARG A 138 27.88 -12.04 4.43
C ARG A 138 27.75 -13.42 5.09
N ASN A 139 27.10 -14.37 4.43
CA ASN A 139 26.95 -15.73 4.96
C ASN A 139 28.31 -16.45 5.05
N LYS A 140 29.20 -16.24 4.09
CA LYS A 140 30.58 -16.77 4.12
C LYS A 140 31.36 -16.20 5.31
N GLU A 141 31.28 -14.90 5.56
CA GLU A 141 31.89 -14.26 6.73
C GLU A 141 31.32 -14.79 8.05
N LEU A 142 30.00 -14.93 8.16
CA LEU A 142 29.34 -15.49 9.34
C LEU A 142 29.73 -16.96 9.59
N ARG A 143 29.90 -17.76 8.54
CA ARG A 143 30.37 -19.15 8.64
C ARG A 143 31.85 -19.23 9.01
N ALA A 144 32.66 -18.28 8.55
CA ALA A 144 34.06 -18.13 8.94
C ALA A 144 34.21 -17.54 10.37
N ALA A 145 33.14 -17.06 10.99
CA ALA A 145 33.15 -16.70 12.41
C ALA A 145 32.90 -17.97 13.26
N THR A 146 33.94 -18.49 13.91
CA THR A 146 33.83 -19.64 14.82
C THR A 146 33.57 -19.14 16.24
N LEU A 147 32.91 -19.94 17.08
CA LEU A 147 32.94 -19.71 18.53
C LEU A 147 34.35 -20.00 19.06
N CYS A 148 34.80 -19.22 20.03
CA CYS A 148 36.05 -19.49 20.71
C CYS A 148 35.98 -20.89 21.37
N GLY A 149 36.69 -21.88 20.82
CA GLY A 149 36.68 -23.26 21.32
C GLY A 149 37.40 -23.49 22.66
N HIS A 150 37.76 -22.43 23.38
CA HIS A 150 38.47 -22.52 24.65
C HIS A 150 37.52 -22.35 25.84
N LEU A 151 37.87 -23.00 26.95
CA LEU A 151 37.24 -22.78 28.24
C LEU A 151 37.73 -21.45 28.84
N THR A 152 36.80 -20.69 29.40
CA THR A 152 37.14 -19.60 30.32
C THR A 152 37.75 -20.18 31.60
N ARG A 153 38.40 -19.33 32.41
CA ARG A 153 39.00 -19.78 33.69
C ARG A 153 38.00 -20.37 34.69
N ALA A 154 36.71 -20.03 34.58
CA ALA A 154 35.64 -20.63 35.38
C ALA A 154 35.19 -22.01 34.85
N GLY A 155 35.88 -22.57 33.85
CA GLY A 155 35.49 -23.83 33.21
C GLY A 155 34.32 -23.71 32.23
N HIS A 156 33.74 -22.53 32.04
CA HIS A 156 32.63 -22.32 31.10
C HIS A 156 33.15 -22.10 29.67
N PRO A 157 32.53 -22.71 28.65
CA PRO A 157 32.93 -22.52 27.25
C PRO A 157 32.74 -21.06 26.81
N CYS A 158 33.75 -20.48 26.16
CA CYS A 158 33.70 -19.11 25.70
C CYS A 158 32.72 -18.98 24.52
N THR A 159 31.63 -18.25 24.70
CA THR A 159 30.58 -18.05 23.67
C THR A 159 30.88 -16.91 22.70
N ARG A 160 32.09 -16.32 22.77
CA ARG A 160 32.45 -15.16 21.93
C ARG A 160 32.76 -15.63 20.51
N ARG A 161 32.19 -14.93 19.52
CA ARG A 161 32.56 -15.14 18.11
C ARG A 161 33.96 -14.59 17.85
N VAL A 162 34.79 -15.39 17.18
CA VAL A 162 36.13 -15.05 16.73
C VAL A 162 36.26 -15.30 15.23
N SER A 163 37.12 -14.55 14.54
CA SER A 163 37.47 -14.88 13.15
C SER A 163 38.20 -16.23 13.09
N LEU A 164 37.95 -17.03 12.05
CA LEU A 164 38.63 -18.30 11.81
C LEU A 164 40.16 -18.15 11.98
N GLY A 165 40.75 -18.98 12.84
CA GLY A 165 42.21 -19.00 13.07
C GLY A 165 42.77 -17.92 13.99
N LYS A 166 41.95 -17.05 14.61
CA LYS A 166 42.41 -16.04 15.59
C LYS A 166 42.07 -16.42 17.02
N ARG A 167 43.00 -16.18 17.96
CA ARG A 167 42.75 -16.31 19.41
C ARG A 167 41.84 -15.16 19.90
N CYS A 168 41.02 -15.45 20.90
CA CYS A 168 40.16 -14.46 21.54
C CYS A 168 41.02 -13.43 22.30
N PRO A 169 40.84 -12.11 22.12
CA PRO A 169 41.62 -11.08 22.81
C PRO A 169 41.51 -11.16 24.35
N LEU A 170 40.43 -11.76 24.87
CA LEU A 170 40.26 -12.03 26.30
C LEU A 170 41.24 -13.06 26.84
N HIS A 171 41.99 -13.79 26.01
CA HIS A 171 43.04 -14.71 26.46
C HIS A 171 44.43 -14.08 26.40
N ASP A 172 44.65 -13.14 25.48
CA ASP A 172 45.94 -12.46 25.32
C ASP A 172 46.18 -11.36 26.39
N SER A 173 45.14 -11.00 27.16
CA SER A 173 45.17 -9.95 28.18
C SER A 173 45.43 -10.44 29.62
N TRP A 174 45.69 -11.73 29.86
CA TRP A 174 45.99 -12.26 31.20
C TRP A 174 47.43 -12.74 31.25
N ASN A 175 48.25 -12.18 32.16
CA ASN A 175 49.60 -12.70 32.40
C ASN A 175 49.53 -14.12 33.01
N THR A 176 50.65 -14.85 33.00
CA THR A 176 50.79 -16.21 33.57
C THR A 176 50.43 -16.32 35.07
N LYS A 177 50.19 -15.20 35.76
CA LYS A 177 49.81 -15.13 37.18
C LYS A 177 48.35 -14.70 37.40
N GLY A 178 47.61 -14.33 36.35
CA GLY A 178 46.18 -14.21 36.41
C GLY A 178 45.56 -12.97 37.04
N THR A 179 46.21 -11.83 36.98
CA THR A 179 45.61 -10.53 37.32
C THR A 179 45.52 -9.62 36.09
N LEU A 180 44.47 -8.80 36.03
CA LEU A 180 44.28 -7.73 35.04
C LEU A 180 45.41 -6.70 35.18
N ARG A 181 45.88 -6.14 34.07
CA ARG A 181 46.62 -4.87 34.10
C ARG A 181 45.67 -3.72 34.38
#